data_AF-A0A9P6MCT1-F1
#
_entry.id   AF-A0A9P6MCT1-F1
#
_cell.length_a   1.000
_cell.length_b   1.000
_cell.length_c   1.000
_cell.angle_alpha   90.00
_cell.angle_beta   90.00
_cell.angle_gamma   90.00
#
_symmetry.space_group_name_H-M   'P 1'
#
loop_
_entity.id
_entity.type
_entity.pdbx_description
1 polymer ?
#
loop_
_entity_poly.entity_id
_entity_poly.type
_entity_poly.pdbx_seq_one_letter_code
_entity_poly.pdbx_strand_id
1 'polypeptide(L)'
;MELNSRDKSAFKQLSDSGFQKRGFTYLKELVAAIYEHQSGNPVVSYSEYGDRKTWKEPFFGDIDGSHLLREVIPLARNGDQYRFIHKSLLEYGLSLSVFGPSKHSEGTEVTPSVPRRGSA
;
A
#
# COMPACT_ATOMS: atom_id res chain seq x y z
N MET A 1 -15.28 15.50 8.12
CA MET A 1 -14.15 15.40 9.06
C MET A 1 -13.17 16.52 8.70
N GLU A 2 -13.02 17.53 9.55
CA GLU A 2 -12.00 18.57 9.32
C GLU A 2 -10.65 18.11 9.89
N LEU A 3 -9.60 18.23 9.09
CA LEU A 3 -8.23 17.96 9.53
C LEU A 3 -7.74 19.09 10.44
N ASN A 4 -7.07 18.75 11.53
CA ASN A 4 -6.39 19.73 12.37
C ASN A 4 -5.19 20.35 11.61
N SER A 5 -4.59 21.42 12.15
CA SER A 5 -3.50 22.13 11.47
C SER A 5 -2.25 21.28 11.20
N ARG A 6 -1.93 20.32 12.09
CA ARG A 6 -0.81 19.38 11.91
C ARG A 6 -1.10 18.42 10.76
N ASP A 7 -2.31 17.86 10.73
CA ASP A 7 -2.75 16.94 9.70
C ASP A 7 -2.89 17.61 8.34
N LYS A 8 -3.33 18.88 8.30
CA LYS A 8 -3.35 19.68 7.06
C LYS A 8 -1.94 19.85 6.48
N SER A 9 -0.95 20.10 7.34
CA SER A 9 0.45 20.22 6.93
C SER A 9 1.00 18.89 6.40
N ALA A 10 0.78 17.79 7.15
CA ALA A 10 1.19 16.45 6.73
C ALA A 10 0.51 16.03 5.42
N PHE A 11 -0.80 16.27 5.29
CA PHE A 11 -1.55 16.00 4.07
C PHE A 11 -1.00 16.80 2.88
N LYS A 12 -0.67 18.08 3.07
CA LYS A 12 -0.04 18.90 2.03
C LYS A 12 1.30 18.31 1.60
N GLN A 13 2.16 17.91 2.53
CA GLN A 13 3.45 17.28 2.21
C GLN A 13 3.28 15.95 1.45
N LEU A 14 2.33 15.11 1.88
CA LEU A 14 2.00 13.85 1.21
C LEU A 14 1.43 14.11 -0.19
N SER A 15 0.62 15.16 -0.36
CA SER A 15 0.03 15.56 -1.64
C SER A 15 1.08 16.10 -2.62
N ASP A 16 1.95 17.00 -2.16
CA ASP A 16 3.03 17.60 -2.96
C ASP A 16 4.00 16.53 -3.51
N SER A 17 4.08 15.37 -2.84
CA SER A 17 4.93 14.24 -3.23
C SER A 17 4.17 13.05 -3.84
N GLY A 18 2.88 13.24 -4.17
CA GLY A 18 2.02 12.25 -4.80
C GLY A 18 1.36 11.32 -3.79
N PHE A 19 0.24 11.77 -3.21
CA PHE A 19 -0.49 11.06 -2.15
C PHE A 19 -0.85 9.62 -2.55
N GLN A 20 -1.38 9.42 -3.77
CA GLN A 20 -1.71 8.09 -4.29
C GLN A 20 -0.50 7.17 -4.35
N LYS A 21 0.64 7.67 -4.85
CA LYS A 21 1.89 6.90 -4.92
C LYS A 21 2.35 6.48 -3.52
N ARG A 22 2.30 7.41 -2.55
CA ARG A 22 2.64 7.10 -1.15
C ARG A 22 1.67 6.11 -0.51
N GLY A 23 0.37 6.22 -0.78
CA GLY A 23 -0.62 5.24 -0.34
C GLY A 23 -0.35 3.84 -0.88
N PHE A 24 0.00 3.72 -2.17
CA PHE A 24 0.39 2.43 -2.75
C PHE A 24 1.70 1.89 -2.17
N THR A 25 2.72 2.73 -1.98
CA THR A 25 3.97 2.32 -1.33
C THR A 25 3.69 1.83 0.10
N TYR A 26 2.96 2.61 0.89
CA TYR A 26 2.56 2.26 2.24
C TYR A 26 1.80 0.92 2.28
N LEU A 27 0.82 0.71 1.38
CA LEU A 27 0.10 -0.55 1.27
C LEU A 27 1.05 -1.73 1.01
N LYS A 28 1.95 -1.60 0.03
CA LYS A 28 2.90 -2.66 -0.36
C LYS A 28 3.91 -2.98 0.74
N GLU A 29 4.38 -1.98 1.46
CA GLU A 29 5.28 -2.16 2.60
C GLU A 29 4.55 -2.81 3.77
N LEU A 30 3.32 -2.38 4.06
CA LEU A 30 2.50 -2.94 5.13
C LEU A 30 2.17 -4.42 4.88
N VAL A 31 1.68 -4.77 3.69
CA VAL A 31 1.40 -6.18 3.36
C VAL A 31 2.66 -7.03 3.41
N ALA A 32 3.80 -6.55 2.88
CA ALA A 32 5.06 -7.29 2.96
C ALA A 32 5.46 -7.57 4.42
N ALA A 33 5.40 -6.55 5.29
CA ALA A 33 5.72 -6.70 6.70
C ALA A 33 4.77 -7.66 7.44
N ILE A 34 3.48 -7.67 7.11
CA ILE A 34 2.51 -8.63 7.66
C ILE A 34 2.85 -10.07 7.26
N TYR A 35 3.24 -10.31 6.00
CA TYR A 35 3.65 -11.64 5.57
C TYR A 35 4.96 -12.07 6.22
N GLU A 36 5.94 -11.18 6.29
CA GLU A 36 7.25 -11.45 6.90
C GLU A 36 7.16 -11.74 8.40
N HIS A 37 6.42 -10.94 9.16
CA HIS A 37 6.41 -11.02 10.62
C HIS A 37 5.21 -11.76 11.22
N GLN A 38 4.13 -11.97 10.47
CA GLN A 38 2.89 -12.60 10.96
C GLN A 38 2.33 -13.69 10.04
N SER A 39 3.13 -14.17 9.07
CA SER A 39 2.72 -15.25 8.15
C SER A 39 1.40 -14.96 7.42
N GLY A 40 1.13 -13.68 7.14
CA GLY A 40 -0.07 -13.27 6.41
C GLY A 40 -1.35 -13.20 7.26
N ASN A 41 -1.25 -13.20 8.59
CA ASN A 41 -2.41 -12.94 9.45
C ASN A 41 -2.94 -11.51 9.19
N PRO A 42 -4.21 -11.33 8.77
CA PRO A 42 -4.75 -10.02 8.42
C PRO A 42 -5.03 -9.11 9.64
N VAL A 43 -4.78 -9.58 10.86
CA VAL A 43 -5.06 -8.85 12.12
C VAL A 43 -3.76 -8.50 12.82
N VAL A 44 -3.50 -7.20 12.98
CA VAL A 44 -2.33 -6.65 13.66
C VAL A 44 -2.77 -5.93 14.93
N SER A 45 -2.37 -6.43 16.10
CA SER A 45 -2.45 -5.68 17.36
C SER A 45 -1.30 -4.69 17.47
N TYR A 46 -1.58 -3.45 17.83
CA TYR A 46 -0.58 -2.40 18.03
C TYR A 46 -0.81 -1.61 19.32
N SER A 47 0.22 -1.58 20.17
CA SER A 47 0.31 -0.73 21.36
C SER A 47 1.46 0.25 21.22
N GLU A 48 1.21 1.55 21.40
CA GLU A 48 2.23 2.60 21.24
C GLU A 48 3.48 2.38 22.11
N TYR A 49 3.29 1.93 23.35
CA TYR A 49 4.41 1.66 24.26
C TYR A 49 5.04 0.28 24.01
N GLY A 50 4.23 -0.74 23.71
CA GLY A 50 4.69 -2.12 23.57
C GLY A 50 5.35 -2.42 22.23
N ASP A 51 4.91 -1.75 21.17
CA ASP A 51 5.36 -1.96 19.79
C ASP A 51 6.31 -0.85 19.30
N ARG A 52 6.78 0.01 20.21
CA ARG A 52 7.83 0.99 19.90
C ARG A 52 9.09 0.28 19.41
N LYS A 53 9.71 0.79 18.35
CA LYS A 53 10.88 0.18 17.68
C LYS A 53 10.63 -1.21 17.10
N THR A 54 9.38 -1.63 16.95
CA THR A 54 9.04 -2.84 16.19
C THR A 54 8.72 -2.48 14.75
N TRP A 55 8.60 -3.49 13.88
CA TRP A 55 8.16 -3.33 12.49
C TRP A 55 6.78 -2.64 12.36
N LYS A 56 5.96 -2.63 13.43
CA LYS A 56 4.62 -2.04 13.42
C LYS A 56 4.65 -0.52 13.56
N GLU A 57 5.65 0.03 14.24
CA GLU A 57 5.72 1.46 14.57
C GLU A 57 5.62 2.38 13.32
N PRO A 58 6.30 2.11 12.20
CA PRO A 58 6.18 2.93 10.98
C PRO A 58 4.77 2.97 10.37
N PHE A 59 3.96 1.93 10.61
CA PHE A 59 2.62 1.80 10.02
C PHE A 59 1.53 2.28 10.98
N PHE A 60 1.64 1.92 12.26
CA PHE A 60 0.59 2.09 13.26
C PHE A 60 0.86 3.22 14.25
N GLY A 61 2.09 3.75 14.29
CA GLY A 61 2.46 4.91 15.10
C GLY A 61 1.92 6.24 14.57
N ASP A 62 2.27 7.32 15.28
CA ASP A 62 1.99 8.72 14.89
C ASP A 62 3.25 9.37 14.30
N ILE A 63 3.82 8.73 13.27
CA ILE A 63 5.04 9.20 12.58
C ILE A 63 4.64 9.80 11.24
N ASP A 64 5.02 11.05 10.98
CA ASP A 64 5.04 11.70 9.65
C ASP A 64 3.78 11.52 8.77
N GLY A 65 2.59 11.56 9.39
CA GLY A 65 1.32 11.45 8.64
C GLY A 65 0.96 10.02 8.22
N SER A 66 1.63 9.01 8.77
CA SER A 66 1.28 7.58 8.60
C SER A 66 -0.18 7.29 9.00
N HIS A 67 -0.76 8.04 9.94
CA HIS A 67 -2.19 7.94 10.24
C HIS A 67 -3.06 8.30 9.04
N LEU A 68 -2.74 9.35 8.30
CA LEU A 68 -3.48 9.75 7.09
C LEU A 68 -3.37 8.69 5.99
N LEU A 69 -2.20 8.07 5.84
CA LEU A 69 -2.02 6.96 4.90
C LEU A 69 -2.81 5.72 5.36
N ARG A 70 -2.84 5.44 6.66
CA ARG A 70 -3.59 4.33 7.23
C ARG A 70 -5.09 4.46 7.03
N GLU A 71 -5.64 5.68 7.14
CA GLU A 71 -7.07 5.97 6.90
C GLU A 71 -7.53 5.67 5.46
N VAL A 72 -6.62 5.63 4.48
CA VAL A 72 -6.97 5.31 3.09
C VAL A 72 -6.77 3.84 2.73
N ILE A 73 -6.18 3.04 3.62
CA ILE A 73 -6.05 1.59 3.45
C ILE A 73 -7.35 0.93 3.92
N PRO A 74 -7.81 -0.18 3.30
CA PRO A 74 -9.00 -0.92 3.72
C PRO A 74 -8.77 -1.73 5.02
N LEU A 75 -8.45 -1.01 6.09
CA LEU A 75 -8.29 -1.49 7.45
C LEU A 75 -9.49 -1.07 8.28
N ALA A 76 -10.12 -2.02 8.95
CA ALA A 76 -10.99 -1.78 10.07
C ALA A 76 -10.15 -1.67 11.35
N ARG A 77 -10.49 -0.73 12.23
CA ARG A 77 -9.88 -0.58 13.55
C ARG A 77 -10.87 -0.99 14.63
N ASN A 78 -10.45 -1.87 15.53
CA ASN A 78 -11.17 -2.22 16.75
C ASN A 78 -10.23 -2.11 17.94
N GLY A 79 -10.31 -0.99 18.67
CA GLY A 79 -9.38 -0.68 19.76
C GLY A 79 -7.94 -0.56 19.28
N ASP A 80 -7.10 -1.48 19.75
CA ASP A 80 -5.68 -1.63 19.42
C ASP A 80 -5.44 -2.59 18.23
N GLN A 81 -6.49 -3.20 17.69
CA GLN A 81 -6.40 -4.10 16.54
C GLN A 81 -6.71 -3.39 15.23
N TYR A 82 -5.88 -3.64 14.24
CA TYR A 82 -6.04 -3.23 12.86
C TYR A 82 -6.22 -4.47 12.00
N ARG A 83 -7.32 -4.55 11.26
CA ARG A 83 -7.68 -5.72 10.47
C ARG A 83 -8.02 -5.32 9.05
N PHE A 84 -7.44 -6.00 8.05
CA PHE A 84 -7.93 -5.87 6.69
C PHE A 84 -9.39 -6.28 6.61
N ILE A 85 -10.24 -5.43 6.01
CA ILE A 85 -11.70 -5.67 5.91
C ILE A 85 -11.99 -7.05 5.32
N HIS A 86 -11.15 -7.49 4.38
CA HIS A 86 -11.18 -8.84 3.85
C HIS A 86 -9.77 -9.35 3.53
N LYS A 87 -9.54 -10.67 3.69
CA LYS A 87 -8.24 -11.31 3.41
C LYS A 87 -7.80 -11.12 1.95
N SER A 88 -8.74 -11.11 1.01
CA SER A 88 -8.43 -10.88 -0.40
C SER A 88 -7.78 -9.52 -0.67
N LEU A 89 -8.02 -8.49 0.17
CA LEU A 89 -7.38 -7.18 0.01
C LEU A 89 -5.92 -7.20 0.47
N LEU A 90 -5.62 -7.99 1.51
CA LEU A 90 -4.25 -8.28 1.92
C LEU A 90 -3.50 -9.03 0.80
N GLU A 91 -4.11 -10.09 0.26
CA GLU A 91 -3.54 -10.91 -0.82
C GLU A 91 -3.40 -10.11 -2.13
N TYR A 92 -4.35 -9.21 -2.43
CA TYR A 92 -4.25 -8.29 -3.56
C TYR A 92 -3.11 -7.29 -3.37
N GLY A 93 -2.96 -6.71 -2.18
CA GLY A 93 -1.83 -5.82 -1.86
C GLY A 93 -0.48 -6.52 -2.03
N LEU A 94 -0.37 -7.79 -1.60
CA LEU A 94 0.81 -8.62 -1.85
C LEU A 94 1.02 -8.85 -3.35
N SER A 95 -0.03 -9.16 -4.10
CA SER A 95 0.04 -9.35 -5.55
C SER A 95 0.52 -8.08 -6.24
N LEU A 96 0.09 -6.89 -5.82
CA LEU A 96 0.58 -5.61 -6.33
C LEU A 96 2.04 -5.31 -5.94
N SER A 97 2.51 -5.84 -4.82
CA SER A 97 3.92 -5.74 -4.42
C SER A 97 4.81 -6.53 -5.40
N VAL A 98 4.41 -7.74 -5.76
CA VAL A 98 5.17 -8.65 -6.64
C VAL A 98 4.98 -8.34 -8.13
N PHE A 99 3.73 -8.14 -8.56
CA PHE A 99 3.32 -7.98 -9.97
C PHE A 99 2.86 -6.56 -10.29
N GLY A 100 3.41 -5.56 -9.60
CA GLY A 100 2.98 -4.17 -9.76
C GLY A 100 2.84 -3.77 -11.23
N PRO A 101 1.83 -2.95 -11.59
CA PRO A 101 1.53 -2.65 -12.98
C PRO A 101 2.80 -2.21 -13.68
N SER A 102 3.25 -3.02 -14.64
CA SER A 102 4.36 -2.65 -15.50
C SER A 102 4.02 -1.26 -16.04
N LYS A 103 4.96 -0.33 -15.96
CA LYS A 103 4.88 0.89 -16.76
C LYS A 103 4.90 0.40 -18.20
N HIS A 104 3.73 0.13 -18.79
CA HIS A 104 3.63 0.01 -20.23
C HIS A 104 4.07 1.39 -20.72
N SER A 105 5.32 1.47 -21.16
CA SER A 105 5.78 2.57 -21.98
C SER A 105 4.80 2.63 -23.15
N GLU A 106 4.11 3.76 -23.27
CA GLU A 106 3.32 4.07 -24.45
C GLU A 106 4.16 3.80 -25.71
N GLY A 107 3.58 3.04 -26.64
CA GLY A 107 4.08 2.92 -28.01
C GLY A 107 5.35 2.08 -28.19
N THR A 108 5.24 0.76 -28.18
CA THR A 108 5.97 -0.01 -29.19
C THR A 108 4.99 -0.33 -30.29
N GLU A 109 5.10 0.48 -31.35
CA GLU A 109 4.52 0.28 -32.66
C GLU A 109 4.52 -1.22 -33.02
N VAL A 110 3.33 -1.80 -33.11
CA VAL A 110 3.15 -3.16 -33.58
C VAL A 110 3.55 -3.15 -35.05
N THR A 111 4.78 -3.52 -35.36
CA THR A 111 5.18 -3.74 -36.75
C THR A 111 4.34 -4.91 -37.28
N PRO A 112 3.55 -4.73 -38.35
CA PRO A 112 2.75 -5.80 -38.91
C PRO A 112 3.71 -6.87 -39.46
N SER A 113 3.62 -8.07 -38.91
CA SER A 113 4.38 -9.21 -39.39
C SER A 113 3.92 -9.57 -40.81
N VAL A 114 4.90 -9.74 -41.70
CA VAL A 114 4.75 -10.06 -43.12
C VAL A 114 3.91 -11.33 -43.32
N PRO A 115 2.97 -11.37 -44.28
CA PRO A 115 2.14 -12.55 -44.51
C PRO A 115 2.99 -13.71 -45.05
N ARG A 116 2.91 -14.87 -44.41
CA ARG A 116 3.46 -16.12 -44.93
C ARG A 116 2.73 -16.50 -46.21
N ARG A 117 3.39 -16.27 -47.35
CA ARG A 117 2.98 -16.80 -48.65
C ARG A 117 3.02 -18.32 -48.58
N GLY A 118 1.86 -18.96 -48.71
CA GLY A 118 1.77 -20.39 -48.94
C GLY A 118 2.48 -20.73 -50.24
N SER A 119 3.40 -21.68 -50.19
CA SER A 119 3.92 -22.34 -51.37
C SER A 119 2.96 -23.46 -51.74
N ALA A 120 2.46 -23.39 -52.98
CA ALA A 120 1.82 -24.49 -53.68
C ALA A 120 2.86 -25.56 -54.06
#